data_AF-A0A3C0DTB1-F1
#
_entry.id   AF-A0A3C0DTB1-F1
#
_cell.length_a   1.000
_cell.length_b   1.000
_cell.length_c   1.000
_cell.angle_alpha   90.00
_cell.angle_beta   90.00
_cell.angle_gamma   90.00
#
_symmetry.space_group_name_H-M   'P 1'
#
loop_
_entity.id
_entity.type
_entity.pdbx_description
1 polymer ?
#
loop_
_entity_poly.entity_id
_entity_poly.type
_entity_poly.pdbx_seq_one_letter_code
_entity_poly.pdbx_strand_id
1 'polypeptide(L)'
;GQNKWEEVNIISKGGNYGWNIRESFHKFKEDGPAKGDWIDPVIEYAHHAGIEKECKFPGHGYGVSITGGYVYRGQAIPKLRGAYVYGDFTTGLIFAVRQKNGKAIEHGTIHQQKGKVFQIASFGEDAAGELYLLPLVANPATKRDPAGNILQLVSD
;
A
#
# COMPACT_ATOMS: atom_id res chain seq x y z
N GLY A 1 -8.73 6.23 3.28
CA GLY A 1 -10.00 6.90 2.99
C GLY A 1 -11.13 6.14 3.63
N GLN A 2 -12.30 6.13 3.00
CA GLN A 2 -13.51 5.42 3.42
C GLN A 2 -14.03 4.47 2.34
N ASN A 3 -13.98 4.84 1.05
CA ASN A 3 -14.69 4.12 -0.01
C ASN A 3 -13.89 3.83 -1.30
N LYS A 4 -13.27 4.84 -1.93
CA LYS A 4 -12.83 4.69 -3.33
C LYS A 4 -11.32 4.58 -3.52
N TRP A 5 -10.55 5.19 -2.62
CA TRP A 5 -9.12 5.37 -2.80
C TRP A 5 -8.34 4.97 -1.55
N GLU A 6 -7.32 4.14 -1.76
CA GLU A 6 -6.23 3.96 -0.82
C GLU A 6 -5.10 4.92 -1.16
N GLU A 7 -4.35 5.38 -0.15
CA GLU A 7 -3.30 6.38 -0.33
C GLU A 7 -2.12 6.15 0.62
N VAL A 8 -0.93 6.57 0.19
CA VAL A 8 0.27 6.63 1.03
C VAL A 8 0.69 8.08 1.18
N ASN A 9 0.83 8.54 2.42
CA ASN A 9 1.19 9.91 2.75
C ASN A 9 2.59 10.00 3.38
N ILE A 10 3.29 11.11 3.14
CA ILE A 10 4.39 11.54 4.02
C ILE A 10 3.79 12.39 5.13
N ILE A 11 3.97 11.95 6.38
CA ILE A 11 3.36 12.62 7.51
C ILE A 11 4.15 13.87 7.92
N SER A 12 3.48 15.01 7.87
CA SER A 12 3.89 16.25 8.53
C SER A 12 3.09 16.46 9.81
N LYS A 13 3.78 16.91 10.88
CA LYS A 13 3.14 17.22 12.16
C LYS A 13 2.10 18.33 11.97
N GLY A 14 0.86 18.07 12.37
CA GLY A 14 -0.26 19.01 12.15
C GLY A 14 -0.73 19.11 10.70
N GLY A 15 -0.25 18.23 9.81
CA GLY A 15 -0.63 18.21 8.40
C GLY A 15 -2.11 17.90 8.20
N ASN A 16 -2.73 18.59 7.24
CA ASN A 16 -4.09 18.34 6.80
C ASN A 16 -4.05 17.60 5.47
N TYR A 17 -4.60 16.38 5.39
CA TYR A 17 -4.61 15.57 4.15
C TYR A 17 -5.96 15.66 3.41
N GLY A 18 -6.88 16.51 3.90
CA GLY A 18 -8.14 16.82 3.25
C GLY A 18 -9.32 15.93 3.65
N TRP A 19 -9.12 14.99 4.58
CA TRP A 19 -10.24 14.28 5.19
C TRP A 19 -11.11 15.25 6.02
N ASN A 20 -12.44 15.21 5.94
CA ASN A 20 -13.30 14.26 5.22
C ASN A 20 -13.93 14.85 3.94
N ILE A 21 -13.27 15.82 3.30
CA ILE A 21 -13.76 16.48 2.08
C ILE A 21 -13.31 15.73 0.83
N ARG A 22 -12.10 15.16 0.86
CA ARG A 22 -11.51 14.36 -0.22
C ARG A 22 -11.04 12.99 0.26
N GLU A 23 -10.91 12.09 -0.70
CA GLU A 23 -10.14 10.86 -0.59
C GLU A 23 -9.01 10.95 -1.61
N SER A 24 -7.78 10.98 -1.13
CA SER A 24 -6.60 11.19 -1.97
C SER A 24 -6.74 12.45 -2.84
N PHE A 25 -6.65 12.31 -4.16
CA PHE A 25 -6.76 13.42 -5.10
C PHE A 25 -8.21 13.71 -5.54
N HIS A 26 -9.19 13.02 -4.97
CA HIS A 26 -10.56 12.96 -5.48
C HIS A 26 -11.55 13.52 -4.48
N LYS A 27 -12.54 14.27 -4.97
CA LYS A 27 -13.63 14.78 -4.13
C LYS A 27 -14.41 13.61 -3.53
N PHE A 28 -14.65 13.65 -2.22
CA PHE A 28 -15.39 12.60 -1.51
C PHE A 28 -16.77 13.08 -1.07
N LYS A 29 -16.86 14.23 -0.39
CA LYS A 29 -18.14 14.83 -0.01
C LYS A 29 -18.53 15.92 -1.00
N GLU A 30 -19.79 15.92 -1.40
CA GLU A 30 -20.36 17.00 -2.21
C GLU A 30 -20.41 18.32 -1.44
N ASP A 31 -20.73 18.22 -0.15
CA ASP A 31 -20.85 19.34 0.79
C ASP A 31 -19.48 19.60 1.43
N GLY A 32 -18.77 20.59 0.90
CA GLY A 32 -17.43 20.92 1.36
C GLY A 32 -16.74 21.95 0.47
N PRO A 33 -15.66 22.58 0.95
CA PRO A 33 -14.90 23.49 0.11
C PRO A 33 -14.28 22.73 -1.07
N ALA A 34 -14.40 23.28 -2.27
CA ALA A 34 -13.85 22.67 -3.49
C ALA A 34 -12.30 22.58 -3.48
N LYS A 35 -11.64 23.30 -2.57
CA LYS A 35 -10.19 23.33 -2.36
C LYS A 35 -9.88 23.66 -0.90
N GLY A 36 -8.72 23.22 -0.43
CA GLY A 36 -8.15 23.62 0.85
C GLY A 36 -6.64 23.47 0.83
N ASP A 37 -5.99 23.96 1.89
CA ASP A 37 -4.56 23.73 2.10
C ASP A 37 -4.35 22.29 2.57
N TRP A 38 -4.38 21.38 1.59
CA TRP A 38 -4.24 19.95 1.79
C TRP A 38 -2.87 19.47 1.32
N ILE A 39 -2.28 18.55 2.07
CA ILE A 39 -1.07 17.85 1.70
C ILE A 39 -1.48 16.67 0.84
N ASP A 40 -0.95 16.64 -0.38
CA ASP A 40 -1.19 15.56 -1.32
C ASP A 40 -0.47 14.27 -0.93
N PRO A 41 -1.08 13.10 -1.18
CA PRO A 41 -0.42 11.84 -0.97
C PRO A 41 0.70 11.63 -2.00
N VAL A 42 1.62 10.72 -1.66
CA VAL A 42 2.69 10.29 -2.56
C VAL A 42 2.12 9.50 -3.73
N ILE A 43 1.13 8.65 -3.44
CA ILE A 43 0.51 7.72 -4.37
C ILE A 43 -0.88 7.31 -3.89
N GLU A 44 -1.72 6.89 -4.83
CA GLU A 44 -3.03 6.30 -4.59
C GLU A 44 -3.26 5.06 -5.46
N TYR A 45 -4.25 4.26 -5.10
CA TYR A 45 -4.85 3.29 -6.00
C TYR A 45 -6.35 3.11 -5.74
N ALA A 46 -7.04 2.68 -6.80
CA ALA A 46 -8.49 2.48 -6.80
C ALA A 46 -8.91 1.26 -5.98
N HIS A 47 -10.08 1.35 -5.32
CA HIS A 47 -10.69 0.22 -4.62
C HIS A 47 -11.27 -0.86 -5.56
N HIS A 48 -11.44 -0.53 -6.85
CA HIS A 48 -11.94 -1.48 -7.84
C HIS A 48 -11.59 -1.05 -9.27
N ALA A 49 -11.54 -2.02 -10.18
CA ALA A 49 -11.23 -1.82 -11.60
C ALA A 49 -12.08 -0.72 -12.29
N GLY A 50 -13.35 -0.59 -11.88
CA GLY A 50 -14.29 0.38 -12.47
C GLY A 50 -13.85 1.85 -12.40
N ILE A 51 -13.01 2.23 -11.42
CA ILE A 51 -12.48 3.60 -11.27
C ILE A 51 -10.96 3.65 -11.42
N GLU A 52 -10.30 2.55 -11.78
CA GLU A 52 -8.84 2.49 -11.94
C GLU A 52 -8.33 3.51 -12.97
N LYS A 53 -9.11 3.78 -14.02
CA LYS A 53 -8.78 4.79 -15.05
C LYS A 53 -8.75 6.22 -14.53
N GLU A 54 -9.37 6.49 -13.38
CA GLU A 54 -9.34 7.80 -12.73
C GLU A 54 -8.09 7.94 -11.83
N CYS A 55 -7.38 6.83 -11.55
CA CYS A 55 -6.17 6.83 -10.74
C CYS A 55 -5.09 7.70 -11.38
N LYS A 56 -4.44 8.55 -10.58
CA LYS A 56 -3.33 9.38 -11.06
C LYS A 56 -2.02 8.61 -11.25
N PHE A 57 -1.96 7.34 -10.81
CA PHE A 57 -0.76 6.50 -10.80
C PHE A 57 -1.05 5.17 -11.48
N PRO A 58 -0.83 5.06 -12.80
CA PRO A 58 -1.05 3.83 -13.53
C PRO A 58 -0.04 2.74 -13.13
N GLY A 59 -0.40 1.47 -13.33
CA GLY A 59 0.47 0.32 -13.00
C GLY A 59 0.34 -0.19 -11.55
N HIS A 60 -0.49 0.47 -10.75
CA HIS A 60 -0.81 0.10 -9.38
C HIS A 60 -1.94 -0.93 -9.22
N GLY A 61 -2.64 -1.31 -10.29
CA GLY A 61 -3.81 -2.18 -10.17
C GLY A 61 -4.88 -1.56 -9.25
N TYR A 62 -5.75 -2.41 -8.72
CA TYR A 62 -6.75 -2.04 -7.72
C TYR A 62 -6.66 -2.96 -6.50
N GLY A 63 -6.97 -2.43 -5.32
CA GLY A 63 -6.96 -3.14 -4.04
C GLY A 63 -8.15 -2.73 -3.19
N VAL A 64 -8.10 -2.90 -1.87
CA VAL A 64 -9.18 -2.47 -0.96
C VAL A 64 -8.64 -1.85 0.33
N SER A 65 -7.49 -2.30 0.82
CA SER A 65 -6.96 -1.83 2.10
C SER A 65 -5.45 -2.02 2.16
N ILE A 66 -4.72 -0.91 2.24
CA ILE A 66 -3.30 -0.93 2.55
C ILE A 66 -3.14 -1.39 4.00
N THR A 67 -2.47 -2.52 4.18
CA THR A 67 -2.09 -2.99 5.53
C THR A 67 -0.97 -2.14 6.12
N GLY A 68 -0.05 -1.71 5.25
CA GLY A 68 1.18 -1.02 5.64
C GLY A 68 2.38 -1.61 4.90
N GLY A 69 3.58 -1.23 5.34
CA GLY A 69 4.81 -1.55 4.64
C GLY A 69 6.04 -0.96 5.31
N TYR A 70 7.20 -1.15 4.67
CA TYR A 70 8.51 -0.69 5.14
C TYR A 70 9.31 -0.12 3.97
N VAL A 71 10.24 0.79 4.27
CA VAL A 71 11.27 1.16 3.30
C VAL A 71 12.31 0.04 3.26
N TYR A 72 12.48 -0.60 2.11
CA TYR A 72 13.41 -1.72 1.96
C TYR A 72 14.86 -1.24 2.06
N ARG A 73 15.65 -1.85 2.97
CA ARG A 73 17.07 -1.50 3.21
C ARG A 73 18.05 -2.66 3.01
N GLY A 74 17.51 -3.85 2.78
CA GLY A 74 18.25 -5.07 2.51
C GLY A 74 19.16 -5.00 1.30
N GLN A 75 19.96 -6.04 1.14
CA GLN A 75 20.91 -6.19 0.04
C GLN A 75 20.50 -7.28 -0.94
N ALA A 76 19.60 -8.19 -0.57
CA ALA A 76 19.18 -9.30 -1.43
C ALA A 76 18.42 -8.81 -2.69
N ILE A 77 17.72 -7.68 -2.61
CA ILE A 77 16.95 -7.10 -3.72
C ILE A 77 17.41 -5.65 -3.98
N PRO A 78 18.58 -5.43 -4.62
CA PRO A 78 19.15 -4.09 -4.77
C PRO A 78 18.21 -3.08 -5.44
N LYS A 79 17.37 -3.53 -6.39
CA LYS A 79 16.38 -2.68 -7.09
C LYS A 79 15.36 -2.02 -6.14
N LEU A 80 15.07 -2.63 -4.99
CA LEU A 80 14.10 -2.11 -4.03
C LEU A 80 14.72 -1.19 -2.97
N ARG A 81 16.06 -1.08 -2.86
CA ARG A 81 16.70 -0.28 -1.80
C ARG A 81 16.20 1.15 -1.81
N GLY A 82 15.58 1.59 -0.72
CA GLY A 82 15.02 2.94 -0.55
C GLY A 82 13.62 3.15 -1.12
N ALA A 83 12.99 2.13 -1.70
CA ALA A 83 11.58 2.16 -2.03
C ALA A 83 10.75 1.76 -0.80
N TYR A 84 9.58 2.39 -0.63
CA TYR A 84 8.57 1.95 0.32
C TYR A 84 7.80 0.78 -0.30
N VAL A 85 7.93 -0.40 0.29
CA VAL A 85 7.26 -1.64 -0.12
C VAL A 85 6.08 -1.86 0.80
N TYR A 86 4.89 -2.03 0.23
CA TYR A 86 3.64 -2.12 0.97
C TYR A 86 2.66 -3.07 0.31
N GLY A 87 1.70 -3.56 1.09
CA GLY A 87 0.78 -4.61 0.67
C GLY A 87 -0.67 -4.24 0.84
N ASP A 88 -1.50 -4.83 -0.03
CA ASP A 88 -2.95 -4.80 0.08
C ASP A 88 -3.48 -6.08 0.74
N PHE A 89 -4.29 -5.90 1.78
CA PHE A 89 -4.84 -6.99 2.57
C PHE A 89 -5.74 -7.93 1.76
N THR A 90 -6.55 -7.37 0.86
CA THR A 90 -7.65 -8.12 0.22
C THR A 90 -7.21 -8.82 -1.05
N THR A 91 -6.23 -8.27 -1.76
CA THR A 91 -5.78 -8.78 -3.07
C THR A 91 -4.45 -9.53 -3.00
N GLY A 92 -3.69 -9.35 -1.92
CA GLY A 92 -2.33 -9.85 -1.80
C GLY A 92 -1.34 -9.15 -2.72
N LEU A 93 -1.73 -8.04 -3.35
CA LEU A 93 -0.83 -7.23 -4.16
C LEU A 93 0.24 -6.61 -3.27
N ILE A 94 1.47 -6.63 -3.77
CA ILE A 94 2.63 -5.97 -3.16
C ILE A 94 3.11 -4.92 -4.15
N PHE A 95 3.23 -3.71 -3.65
CA PHE A 95 3.64 -2.54 -4.39
C PHE A 95 4.97 -2.02 -3.89
N ALA A 96 5.65 -1.27 -4.75
CA ALA A 96 6.75 -0.42 -4.35
C ALA A 96 6.52 1.01 -4.86
N VAL A 97 6.92 1.99 -4.06
CA VAL A 97 6.98 3.39 -4.48
C VAL A 97 8.29 4.03 -4.00
N ARG A 98 8.95 4.75 -4.89
CA ARG A 98 10.07 5.64 -4.57
C ARG A 98 9.58 7.07 -4.75
N GLN A 99 9.92 7.93 -3.79
CA GLN A 99 9.53 9.33 -3.81
C GLN A 99 10.74 10.27 -3.75
N LYS A 100 10.57 11.46 -4.31
CA LYS A 100 11.46 12.60 -4.12
C LYS A 100 10.61 13.83 -3.81
N ASN A 101 10.90 14.50 -2.71
CA ASN A 101 10.17 15.70 -2.25
C ASN A 101 8.65 15.50 -2.18
N GLY A 102 8.20 14.35 -1.67
CA GLY A 102 6.78 14.03 -1.51
C GLY A 102 6.07 13.57 -2.79
N LYS A 103 6.78 13.47 -3.92
CA LYS A 103 6.21 13.02 -5.19
C LYS A 103 6.78 11.66 -5.58
N ALA A 104 5.92 10.73 -6.00
CA ALA A 104 6.37 9.47 -6.59
C ALA A 104 7.21 9.74 -7.85
N ILE A 105 8.36 9.06 -7.95
CA ILE A 105 9.26 9.08 -9.12
C ILE A 105 9.36 7.71 -9.79
N GLU A 106 9.00 6.65 -9.06
CA GLU A 106 8.95 5.27 -9.52
C GLU A 106 7.88 4.58 -8.68
N HIS A 107 7.02 3.80 -9.31
CA HIS A 107 5.98 3.06 -8.61
C HIS A 107 5.48 1.89 -9.45
N GLY A 108 4.91 0.89 -8.79
CA GLY A 108 4.12 -0.14 -9.45
C GLY A 108 3.89 -1.36 -8.58
N THR A 109 3.13 -2.30 -9.13
CA THR A 109 3.01 -3.66 -8.58
C THR A 109 4.32 -4.42 -8.81
N ILE A 110 4.88 -4.97 -7.73
CA ILE A 110 6.12 -5.76 -7.79
C ILE A 110 5.87 -7.27 -7.65
N HIS A 111 4.78 -7.64 -6.98
CA HIS A 111 4.40 -9.04 -6.80
C HIS A 111 2.91 -9.12 -6.44
N GLN A 112 2.31 -10.29 -6.63
CA GLN A 112 1.02 -10.61 -6.04
C GLN A 112 1.15 -11.94 -5.34
N GLN A 113 1.02 -11.92 -4.02
CA GLN A 113 0.94 -13.15 -3.24
C GLN A 113 -0.33 -13.90 -3.64
N LYS A 114 -0.20 -15.19 -3.95
CA LYS A 114 -1.29 -16.04 -4.43
C LYS A 114 -1.41 -17.30 -3.57
N GLY A 115 -2.52 -18.01 -3.74
CA GLY A 115 -2.79 -19.28 -3.05
C GLY A 115 -3.72 -19.12 -1.85
N LYS A 116 -3.76 -20.13 -0.98
CA LYS A 116 -4.64 -20.12 0.22
C LYS A 116 -4.24 -19.08 1.27
N VAL A 117 -3.03 -18.55 1.15
CA VAL A 117 -2.35 -17.69 2.12
C VAL A 117 -1.86 -16.46 1.38
N PHE A 118 -2.74 -15.46 1.26
CA PHE A 118 -2.46 -14.29 0.42
C PHE A 118 -2.82 -12.95 1.04
N GLN A 119 -3.64 -12.94 2.09
CA GLN A 119 -3.97 -11.71 2.77
C GLN A 119 -2.78 -11.24 3.59
N ILE A 120 -2.21 -10.09 3.23
CA ILE A 120 -1.01 -9.56 3.89
C ILE A 120 -1.45 -8.86 5.17
N ALA A 121 -1.26 -9.50 6.33
CA ALA A 121 -1.72 -9.00 7.62
C ALA A 121 -0.72 -8.04 8.27
N SER A 122 0.58 -8.20 7.98
CA SER A 122 1.64 -7.30 8.42
C SER A 122 2.91 -7.52 7.60
N PHE A 123 3.88 -6.65 7.83
CA PHE A 123 5.27 -6.80 7.38
C PHE A 123 6.21 -6.78 8.60
N GLY A 124 7.39 -7.38 8.44
CA GLY A 124 8.52 -7.29 9.35
C GLY A 124 9.81 -7.00 8.60
N GLU A 125 10.80 -6.44 9.30
CA GLU A 125 12.15 -6.17 8.81
C GLU A 125 13.13 -6.88 9.75
N ASP A 126 14.10 -7.63 9.21
CA ASP A 126 15.17 -8.20 10.02
C ASP A 126 16.34 -7.20 10.24
N ALA A 127 17.38 -7.63 10.96
CA ALA A 127 18.54 -6.79 11.23
C ALA A 127 19.38 -6.46 9.98
N ALA A 128 19.22 -7.21 8.89
CA ALA A 128 19.87 -6.95 7.60
C ALA A 128 19.05 -6.00 6.71
N GLY A 129 17.82 -5.64 7.11
CA GLY A 129 16.91 -4.81 6.33
C GLY A 129 16.09 -5.59 5.30
N GLU A 130 16.11 -6.93 5.38
CA GLU A 130 15.29 -7.79 4.53
C GLU A 130 13.86 -7.82 5.04
N LEU A 131 12.90 -7.85 4.10
CA LEU A 131 11.49 -7.77 4.43
C LEU A 131 10.83 -9.14 4.44
N TYR A 132 9.91 -9.27 5.39
CA TYR A 132 9.10 -10.45 5.61
C TYR A 132 7.63 -10.05 5.65
N LEU A 133 6.77 -10.94 5.16
CA LEU A 133 5.33 -10.81 5.15
C LEU A 133 4.76 -11.75 6.21
N LEU A 134 3.80 -11.24 6.98
CA LEU A 134 2.95 -12.07 7.81
C LEU A 134 1.59 -12.21 7.12
N PRO A 135 1.32 -13.33 6.45
CA PRO A 135 0.03 -13.55 5.85
C PRO A 135 -0.99 -14.08 6.86
N LEU A 136 -2.26 -13.74 6.65
CA LEU A 136 -3.37 -14.37 7.35
C LEU A 136 -3.75 -15.67 6.62
N VAL A 137 -3.69 -16.80 7.33
CA VAL A 137 -4.33 -18.03 6.87
C VAL A 137 -5.78 -17.96 7.28
N ALA A 138 -6.66 -17.79 6.30
CA ALA A 138 -8.06 -18.08 6.49
C ALA A 138 -8.26 -19.59 6.57
N ASN A 139 -7.94 -20.21 7.72
CA ASN A 139 -8.64 -21.45 8.06
C ASN A 139 -10.11 -21.06 8.22
N PRO A 140 -11.04 -21.60 7.39
CA PRO A 140 -12.44 -21.18 7.42
C PRO A 140 -13.10 -21.38 8.79
N ALA A 141 -12.60 -22.32 9.60
CA ALA A 141 -13.15 -22.65 10.91
C ALA A 141 -12.56 -21.81 12.05
N THR A 142 -11.27 -21.44 11.99
CA THR A 142 -10.58 -20.82 13.14
C THR A 142 -10.03 -19.43 12.88
N LYS A 143 -9.99 -18.98 11.62
CA LYS A 143 -9.35 -17.73 11.19
C LYS A 143 -7.91 -17.56 11.73
N ARG A 144 -7.20 -18.67 11.97
CA ARG A 144 -5.82 -18.69 12.46
C ARG A 144 -4.94 -19.47 11.51
N ASP A 145 -3.69 -19.03 11.39
CA ASP A 145 -2.61 -19.84 10.81
C ASP A 145 -2.09 -20.82 11.87
N PRO A 146 -2.36 -22.14 11.74
CA PRO A 146 -1.81 -23.13 12.67
C PRO A 146 -0.29 -23.32 12.49
N ALA A 147 0.28 -22.91 11.36
CA ALA A 147 1.71 -23.06 11.06
C ALA A 147 2.53 -21.79 11.37
N GLY A 148 1.89 -20.62 11.50
CA GLY A 148 2.57 -19.36 11.81
C GLY A 148 3.58 -18.95 10.74
N ASN A 149 3.22 -19.09 9.46
CA ASN A 149 4.14 -18.87 8.35
C ASN A 149 4.57 -17.40 8.29
N ILE A 150 5.85 -17.20 8.00
CA ILE A 150 6.44 -15.91 7.66
C ILE A 150 7.10 -16.09 6.30
N LEU A 151 6.79 -15.21 5.35
CA LEU A 151 7.31 -15.31 3.99
C LEU A 151 8.37 -14.23 3.78
N GLN A 152 9.59 -14.61 3.41
CA GLN A 152 10.62 -13.64 3.04
C GLN A 152 10.34 -13.09 1.64
N LEU A 153 10.46 -11.78 1.48
CA LEU A 153 10.48 -11.16 0.17
C LEU A 153 11.84 -11.44 -0.49
N VAL A 154 11.82 -12.11 -1.63
CA VAL A 154 13.00 -12.46 -2.42
C VAL A 154 12.84 -11.96 -3.86
N SER A 155 13.94 -11.81 -4.58
CA SER A 155 13.89 -11.60 -6.03
C SER A 155 13.76 -12.94 -6.75
N ASP A 156 13.04 -12.94 -7.88
CA ASP A 156 13.10 -14.03 -8.87
C ASP A 156 14.52 -14.24 -9.42
#